data_AF-A0A1V4QSP5-F1
#
_entry.id   AF-A0A1V4QSP5-F1
#
_cell.length_a   1.000
_cell.length_b   1.000
_cell.length_c   1.000
_cell.angle_alpha   90.00
_cell.angle_beta   90.00
_cell.angle_gamma   90.00
#
_symmetry.space_group_name_H-M   'P 1'
#
loop_
_entity.id
_entity.type
_entity.pdbx_description
1 polymer ?
#
loop_
_entity_poly.entity_id
_entity_poly.type
_entity_poly.pdbx_seq_one_letter_code
_entity_poly.pdbx_strand_id
1 'polypeptide(L)'
;MTLRKEEGMIKRLYAVVFLLGMVLALSACSGSARNLAGAPVPVPDALASNEHGASAGIPGPFVTDLKARETLDIGTVTVWNDNFSLYVKYETDEPWTMTATHLYAATAPPTSGEPETFPYSHEELDQVDSDLYEIPLSELLEPGPTVSYMVYIAAHALVCDGDHLYVSTRPPRKSAPGRFPYKHENLDGATIDVYRIPLSEFEAECGETLYFAAHTEQRKILGFDDKGKAIYQEETGWAFDGDDPRIPPGKNWARYFSVTIPCGGGPQCETAWAWGPYELPGLDWGWYFDYELVFFII
;
A
#
# COMPACT_ATOMS: atom_id res chain seq x y z
N MET A 1 3.11 -58.51 -36.33
CA MET A 1 1.75 -58.55 -35.75
C MET A 1 1.86 -58.24 -34.26
N THR A 2 2.36 -57.04 -33.92
CA THR A 2 2.90 -56.79 -32.55
C THR A 2 2.83 -55.32 -32.11
N LEU A 3 2.11 -54.45 -32.82
CA LEU A 3 2.02 -53.01 -32.48
C LEU A 3 0.61 -52.54 -32.11
N ARG A 4 -0.41 -53.40 -32.14
CA ARG A 4 -1.78 -53.06 -31.66
C ARG A 4 -2.09 -53.53 -30.24
N LYS A 5 -1.17 -54.23 -29.57
CA LYS A 5 -1.41 -54.84 -28.25
C LYS A 5 -0.94 -53.96 -27.08
N GLU A 6 -0.06 -52.99 -27.31
CA GLU A 6 0.54 -52.16 -26.24
C GLU A 6 -0.28 -50.92 -25.89
N GLU A 7 -0.96 -50.27 -26.85
CA GLU A 7 -1.79 -49.08 -26.57
C GLU A 7 -3.02 -49.37 -25.69
N GLY A 8 -3.55 -50.60 -25.76
CA GLY A 8 -4.67 -51.03 -24.92
C GLY A 8 -4.28 -51.34 -23.49
N MET A 9 -3.00 -51.65 -23.25
CA MET A 9 -2.47 -52.00 -21.93
C MET A 9 -2.16 -50.75 -21.10
N ILE A 10 -1.65 -49.70 -21.75
CA ILE A 10 -1.34 -48.41 -21.11
C ILE A 10 -2.63 -47.69 -20.68
N LYS A 11 -3.68 -47.68 -21.50
CA LYS A 11 -4.97 -47.06 -21.14
C LYS A 11 -5.68 -47.78 -19.98
N ARG A 12 -5.50 -49.10 -19.84
CA ARG A 12 -6.04 -49.89 -18.72
C ARG A 12 -5.24 -49.67 -17.43
N LEU A 13 -3.94 -49.38 -17.53
CA LEU A 13 -3.09 -49.09 -16.37
C LEU A 13 -3.43 -47.72 -15.75
N TYR A 14 -3.67 -46.68 -16.57
CA TYR A 14 -4.08 -45.36 -16.07
C TYR A 14 -5.47 -45.37 -15.42
N ALA A 15 -6.42 -46.13 -15.97
CA ALA A 15 -7.76 -46.24 -15.38
C ALA A 15 -7.76 -46.96 -14.01
N VAL A 16 -6.89 -47.98 -13.83
CA VAL A 16 -6.76 -48.70 -12.56
C VAL A 16 -6.04 -47.87 -11.49
N VAL A 17 -5.04 -47.08 -11.88
CA VAL A 17 -4.33 -46.16 -10.96
C VAL A 17 -5.24 -45.00 -10.52
N PHE A 18 -6.11 -44.50 -11.41
CA PHE A 18 -7.07 -43.45 -11.07
C PHE A 18 -8.20 -43.94 -10.14
N LEU A 19 -8.64 -45.21 -10.30
CA LEU A 19 -9.63 -45.84 -9.42
C LEU A 19 -9.05 -46.23 -8.04
N LEU A 20 -7.78 -46.61 -7.95
CA LEU A 20 -7.13 -46.87 -6.65
C LEU A 20 -6.85 -45.58 -5.85
N GLY A 21 -6.60 -44.45 -6.51
CA GLY A 21 -6.42 -43.16 -5.85
C GLY A 21 -7.70 -42.60 -5.24
N MET A 22 -8.87 -42.92 -5.81
CA MET A 22 -10.17 -42.39 -5.38
C MET A 22 -10.79 -43.17 -4.21
N VAL A 23 -10.35 -44.41 -3.95
CA VAL A 23 -10.83 -45.24 -2.83
C VAL A 23 -10.07 -44.94 -1.52
N LEU A 24 -8.89 -44.31 -1.58
CA LEU A 24 -8.12 -43.88 -0.41
C LEU A 24 -8.66 -42.60 0.27
N ALA A 25 -9.75 -42.02 -0.23
CA ALA A 25 -10.35 -40.79 0.32
C ALA A 25 -11.63 -41.01 1.15
N LEU A 26 -12.08 -42.25 1.37
CA LEU A 26 -13.37 -42.52 2.04
C LEU A 26 -13.30 -43.64 3.09
N SER A 27 -12.48 -43.46 4.13
CA SER A 27 -12.70 -44.12 5.43
C SER A 27 -11.78 -43.58 6.51
N ALA A 28 -12.30 -42.67 7.35
CA ALA A 28 -11.94 -42.57 8.78
C ALA A 28 -12.73 -41.43 9.43
N CYS A 29 -13.96 -41.69 9.85
CA CYS A 29 -14.56 -40.98 10.97
C CYS A 29 -14.93 -42.02 12.03
N SER A 30 -14.44 -41.83 13.25
CA SER A 30 -15.09 -42.09 14.57
C SER A 30 -14.12 -42.70 15.60
N GLY A 31 -13.82 -41.99 16.70
CA GLY A 31 -13.22 -42.61 17.89
C GLY A 31 -12.47 -41.72 18.90
N SER A 32 -13.21 -40.96 19.72
CA SER A 32 -13.05 -40.73 21.17
C SER A 32 -11.69 -40.37 21.84
N ALA A 33 -11.64 -39.13 22.34
CA ALA A 33 -11.10 -38.57 23.61
C ALA A 33 -9.86 -39.17 24.32
N ARG A 34 -8.82 -38.32 24.55
CA ARG A 34 -8.32 -37.86 25.87
C ARG A 34 -7.13 -36.87 25.75
N ASN A 35 -7.10 -35.89 26.66
CA ASN A 35 -6.25 -34.69 26.76
C ASN A 35 -4.73 -34.94 26.93
N LEU A 36 -3.87 -34.00 26.47
CA LEU A 36 -3.15 -33.00 27.31
C LEU A 36 -2.06 -32.21 26.54
N ALA A 37 -2.04 -30.90 26.78
CA ALA A 37 -0.92 -29.94 26.77
C ALA A 37 -0.36 -29.38 25.44
N GLY A 38 -0.63 -28.09 25.23
CA GLY A 38 0.35 -27.09 24.76
C GLY A 38 0.50 -26.87 23.24
N ALA A 39 -0.28 -25.95 22.67
CA ALA A 39 0.00 -25.31 21.38
C ALA A 39 -0.72 -23.93 21.28
N PRO A 40 -0.18 -22.97 20.50
CA PRO A 40 -0.45 -21.54 20.62
C PRO A 40 -1.81 -21.12 20.03
N VAL A 41 -2.30 -19.98 20.53
CA VAL A 41 -3.61 -19.39 20.18
C VAL A 41 -3.68 -19.03 18.70
N PRO A 42 -4.73 -19.42 17.96
CA PRO A 42 -4.96 -18.99 16.59
C PRO A 42 -5.49 -17.56 16.55
N VAL A 43 -4.87 -16.72 15.72
CA VAL A 43 -5.42 -15.40 15.35
C VAL A 43 -6.55 -15.64 14.35
N PRO A 44 -7.80 -15.21 14.61
CA PRO A 44 -8.87 -15.37 13.64
C PRO A 44 -8.75 -14.29 12.57
N ASP A 45 -8.50 -14.74 11.34
CA ASP A 45 -8.87 -14.01 10.13
C ASP A 45 -10.40 -13.87 10.09
N ALA A 46 -10.89 -12.65 10.25
CA ALA A 46 -12.25 -12.26 9.91
C ALA A 46 -12.27 -10.80 9.44
N LEU A 47 -12.10 -10.62 8.12
CA LEU A 47 -12.58 -9.45 7.41
C LEU A 47 -14.12 -9.50 7.38
N ALA A 48 -14.80 -8.48 7.89
CA ALA A 48 -15.79 -7.68 7.12
C ALA A 48 -16.71 -6.82 8.02
N SER A 49 -16.76 -5.54 7.62
CA SER A 49 -17.91 -4.61 7.63
C SER A 49 -18.41 -4.01 8.94
N ASN A 50 -18.26 -2.68 9.00
CA ASN A 50 -19.28 -1.69 9.36
C ASN A 50 -20.14 -1.98 10.59
N GLU A 51 -19.69 -1.46 11.73
CA GLU A 51 -20.59 -1.00 12.77
C GLU A 51 -20.12 0.35 13.32
N HIS A 52 -20.82 1.36 12.82
CA HIS A 52 -20.90 2.71 13.33
C HIS A 52 -21.40 2.64 14.79
N GLY A 53 -20.54 2.94 15.75
CA GLY A 53 -20.92 3.07 17.16
C GLY A 53 -19.98 2.36 18.13
N ALA A 54 -19.26 3.19 18.91
CA ALA A 54 -18.54 2.87 20.14
C ALA A 54 -18.72 1.45 20.70
N SER A 55 -17.74 0.58 20.43
CA SER A 55 -17.54 -0.66 21.19
C SER A 55 -16.82 -0.31 22.51
N ALA A 56 -17.54 -0.41 23.62
CA ALA A 56 -16.98 -0.27 24.96
C ALA A 56 -15.90 -1.33 25.24
N GLY A 57 -14.65 -0.89 25.42
CA GLY A 57 -13.57 -1.72 25.96
C GLY A 57 -12.22 -1.45 25.33
N ILE A 58 -11.43 -0.59 25.99
CA ILE A 58 -10.13 -0.02 25.56
C ILE A 58 -10.31 0.86 24.31
N PRO A 59 -10.17 2.20 24.40
CA PRO A 59 -10.25 3.03 23.22
C PRO A 59 -9.01 2.78 22.36
N GLY A 60 -9.21 1.97 21.31
CA GLY A 60 -8.30 1.96 20.19
C GLY A 60 -8.39 3.28 19.42
N PRO A 61 -7.45 3.54 18.50
CA PRO A 61 -7.56 4.69 17.63
C PRO A 61 -8.88 4.67 16.85
N PHE A 62 -9.48 5.84 16.66
CA PHE A 62 -10.56 6.02 15.70
C PHE A 62 -9.97 5.97 14.29
N VAL A 63 -10.55 5.19 13.39
CA VAL A 63 -10.08 5.03 12.00
C VAL A 63 -11.25 5.30 11.06
N THR A 64 -11.01 6.10 10.03
CA THR A 64 -11.96 6.39 8.98
C THR A 64 -11.28 6.41 7.61
N ASP A 65 -12.06 6.20 6.56
CA ASP A 65 -11.55 6.15 5.19
C ASP A 65 -11.17 7.56 4.71
N LEU A 66 -10.10 7.66 3.92
CA LEU A 66 -9.75 8.86 3.17
C LEU A 66 -10.37 8.75 1.77
N LYS A 67 -11.42 9.54 1.51
CA LYS A 67 -12.19 9.47 0.26
C LYS A 67 -11.80 10.56 -0.73
N ALA A 68 -11.29 10.16 -1.89
CA ALA A 68 -11.19 11.01 -3.08
C ALA A 68 -12.47 10.88 -3.93
N ARG A 69 -12.74 11.88 -4.79
CA ARG A 69 -13.90 11.86 -5.71
C ARG A 69 -15.22 11.45 -5.03
N GLU A 70 -15.47 11.96 -3.83
CA GLU A 70 -16.63 11.65 -2.96
C GLU A 70 -16.71 10.21 -2.42
N THR A 71 -16.29 9.19 -3.19
CA THR A 71 -16.57 7.78 -2.89
C THR A 71 -15.37 6.85 -3.02
N LEU A 72 -14.31 7.28 -3.70
CA LEU A 72 -13.13 6.46 -3.93
C LEU A 72 -12.30 6.40 -2.66
N ASP A 73 -12.18 5.21 -2.09
CA ASP A 73 -11.24 4.97 -1.00
C ASP A 73 -9.81 4.97 -1.51
N ILE A 74 -8.96 5.78 -0.90
CA ILE A 74 -7.56 5.92 -1.27
C ILE A 74 -6.63 5.82 -0.07
N GLY A 75 -7.13 5.41 1.09
CA GLY A 75 -6.34 5.29 2.31
C GLY A 75 -7.14 5.54 3.57
N THR A 76 -6.45 5.90 4.65
CA THR A 76 -7.05 6.00 5.99
C THR A 76 -6.60 7.25 6.73
N VAL A 77 -7.50 7.74 7.59
CA VAL A 77 -7.18 8.71 8.63
C VAL A 77 -7.37 8.07 9.99
N THR A 78 -6.32 8.06 10.79
CA THR A 78 -6.27 7.47 12.12
C THR A 78 -6.11 8.57 13.16
N VAL A 79 -7.00 8.58 14.17
CA VAL A 79 -7.04 9.57 15.25
C VAL A 79 -6.90 8.89 16.61
N TRP A 80 -6.01 9.40 17.45
CA TRP A 80 -5.87 8.99 18.84
C TRP A 80 -5.34 10.14 19.68
N ASN A 81 -5.41 10.03 21.00
CA ASN A 81 -4.78 11.00 21.89
C ASN A 81 -4.08 10.29 23.04
N ASP A 82 -3.06 10.95 23.59
CA ASP A 82 -2.57 10.64 24.93
C ASP A 82 -3.02 11.74 25.92
N ASN A 83 -2.38 11.82 27.09
CA ASN A 83 -2.73 12.82 28.10
C ASN A 83 -2.26 14.25 27.74
N PHE A 84 -1.49 14.42 26.68
CA PHE A 84 -0.81 15.67 26.32
C PHE A 84 -1.16 16.16 24.92
N SER A 85 -1.30 15.26 23.95
CA SER A 85 -1.46 15.58 22.54
C SER A 85 -2.57 14.76 21.87
N LEU A 86 -3.26 15.38 20.92
CA LEU A 86 -4.07 14.72 19.90
C LEU A 86 -3.18 14.40 18.70
N TYR A 87 -3.33 13.20 18.14
CA TYR A 87 -2.62 12.74 16.96
C TYR A 87 -3.61 12.45 15.84
N VAL A 88 -3.32 12.95 14.65
CA VAL A 88 -4.09 12.69 13.42
C VAL A 88 -3.13 12.28 12.33
N LYS A 89 -3.23 11.04 11.88
CA LYS A 89 -2.35 10.45 10.86
C LYS A 89 -3.12 10.19 9.59
N TYR A 90 -2.58 10.65 8.47
CA TYR A 90 -3.00 10.34 7.12
C TYR A 90 -2.12 9.23 6.57
N GLU A 91 -2.71 8.26 5.91
CA GLU A 91 -2.02 7.22 5.15
C GLU A 91 -2.75 7.01 3.83
N THR A 92 -2.03 7.01 2.71
CA THR A 92 -2.60 6.70 1.40
C THR A 92 -2.23 5.29 0.96
N ASP A 93 -3.16 4.61 0.30
CA ASP A 93 -2.89 3.34 -0.38
C ASP A 93 -2.26 3.61 -1.76
N GLU A 94 -1.32 2.77 -2.18
CA GLU A 94 -0.77 2.84 -3.53
C GLU A 94 -1.89 2.82 -4.59
N PRO A 95 -1.82 3.66 -5.64
CA PRO A 95 -0.70 4.51 -6.06
C PRO A 95 -0.73 5.95 -5.51
N TRP A 96 -1.61 6.26 -4.55
CA TRP A 96 -1.84 7.64 -4.10
C TRP A 96 -0.72 8.16 -3.20
N THR A 97 -0.37 9.42 -3.40
CA THR A 97 0.61 10.17 -2.59
C THR A 97 0.09 11.56 -2.26
N MET A 98 0.51 12.15 -1.15
CA MET A 98 0.06 13.48 -0.68
C MET A 98 1.09 14.55 -1.00
N THR A 99 0.61 15.71 -1.48
CA THR A 99 1.42 16.91 -1.71
C THR A 99 1.10 18.06 -0.76
N ALA A 100 -0.05 17.99 -0.08
CA ALA A 100 -0.41 18.87 1.03
C ALA A 100 -1.49 18.21 1.89
N THR A 101 -1.54 18.57 3.16
CA THR A 101 -2.62 18.16 4.09
C THR A 101 -3.10 19.40 4.85
N HIS A 102 -4.40 19.45 5.13
CA HIS A 102 -5.04 20.50 5.91
C HIS A 102 -5.92 19.85 6.98
N LEU A 103 -5.81 20.30 8.22
CA LEU A 103 -6.48 19.71 9.37
C LEU A 103 -7.22 20.78 10.18
N TYR A 104 -8.54 20.62 10.28
CA TYR A 104 -9.35 21.30 11.28
C TYR A 104 -9.41 20.43 12.53
N ALA A 105 -9.03 20.98 13.68
CA ALA A 105 -9.25 20.38 14.98
C ALA A 105 -9.62 21.49 15.98
N ALA A 106 -10.83 21.43 16.56
CA ALA A 106 -11.31 22.43 17.52
C ALA A 106 -12.42 21.89 18.42
N THR A 107 -12.77 22.62 19.48
CA THR A 107 -13.89 22.30 20.40
C THR A 107 -15.25 22.78 19.90
N ALA A 108 -15.29 23.43 18.73
CA ALA A 108 -16.51 23.83 18.04
C ALA A 108 -16.53 23.24 16.63
N PRO A 109 -17.72 22.99 16.03
CA PRO A 109 -17.81 22.53 14.66
C PRO A 109 -17.22 23.54 13.66
N PRO A 110 -16.66 23.07 12.53
CA PRO A 110 -16.16 23.95 11.47
C PRO A 110 -17.30 24.79 10.86
N THR A 111 -17.02 26.06 10.58
CA THR A 111 -17.98 27.00 9.97
C THR A 111 -17.76 27.21 8.47
N SER A 112 -16.68 26.66 7.92
CA SER A 112 -16.30 26.71 6.50
C SER A 112 -15.66 25.38 6.12
N GLY A 113 -15.89 24.95 4.88
CA GLY A 113 -15.18 23.82 4.28
C GLY A 113 -13.92 24.22 3.50
N GLU A 114 -13.56 25.50 3.41
CA GLU A 114 -12.35 25.96 2.71
C GLU A 114 -11.08 25.46 3.45
N PRO A 115 -10.34 24.47 2.91
CA PRO A 115 -9.24 23.84 3.63
C PRO A 115 -8.11 24.80 4.01
N GLU A 116 -7.85 25.81 3.18
CA GLU A 116 -6.80 26.83 3.39
C GLU A 116 -7.08 27.70 4.63
N THR A 117 -8.28 27.64 5.18
CA THR A 117 -8.67 28.36 6.40
C THR A 117 -8.48 27.53 7.68
N PHE A 118 -8.09 26.27 7.55
CA PHE A 118 -7.94 25.38 8.70
C PHE A 118 -6.73 25.77 9.56
N PRO A 119 -6.78 25.57 10.89
CA PRO A 119 -5.72 26.03 11.80
C PRO A 119 -4.38 25.32 11.63
N TYR A 120 -4.38 24.11 11.06
CA TYR A 120 -3.20 23.27 10.90
C TYR A 120 -3.06 22.84 9.43
N SER A 121 -1.86 22.96 8.87
CA SER A 121 -1.55 22.44 7.53
C SER A 121 -0.07 22.06 7.39
N HIS A 122 0.21 21.15 6.46
CA HIS A 122 1.54 20.86 5.94
C HIS A 122 1.47 21.02 4.42
N GLU A 123 2.24 21.99 3.91
CA GLU A 123 2.34 22.29 2.48
C GLU A 123 3.62 21.71 1.88
N GLU A 124 3.67 21.67 0.55
CA GLU A 124 4.88 21.30 -0.21
C GLU A 124 5.44 19.92 0.18
N LEU A 125 4.55 18.97 0.52
CA LEU A 125 4.94 17.59 0.77
C LEU A 125 5.46 16.95 -0.52
N ASP A 126 6.59 16.26 -0.44
CA ASP A 126 7.25 15.62 -1.58
C ASP A 126 6.60 14.26 -1.91
N GLN A 127 5.30 14.26 -2.23
CA GLN A 127 4.52 13.07 -2.61
C GLN A 127 4.65 11.92 -1.59
N VAL A 128 4.43 12.23 -0.32
CA VAL A 128 4.54 11.27 0.78
C VAL A 128 3.31 10.37 0.86
N ASP A 129 3.47 9.14 1.33
CA ASP A 129 2.35 8.20 1.55
C ASP A 129 1.77 8.29 2.97
N SER A 130 2.40 9.05 3.85
CA SER A 130 1.96 9.26 5.22
C SER A 130 2.31 10.65 5.73
N ASP A 131 1.44 11.20 6.56
CA ASP A 131 1.64 12.48 7.23
C ASP A 131 1.00 12.45 8.63
N LEU A 132 1.61 13.11 9.62
CA LEU A 132 1.19 13.07 11.02
C LEU A 132 1.15 14.45 11.63
N TYR A 133 0.00 14.80 12.20
CA TYR A 133 -0.16 15.94 13.09
C TYR A 133 -0.07 15.50 14.53
N GLU A 134 0.69 16.27 15.32
CA GLU A 134 0.71 16.20 16.78
C GLU A 134 0.28 17.58 17.31
N ILE A 135 -0.90 17.64 17.92
CA ILE A 135 -1.50 18.88 18.42
C ILE A 135 -1.56 18.81 19.95
N PRO A 136 -0.86 19.69 20.68
CA PRO A 136 -0.97 19.76 22.13
C PRO A 136 -2.42 20.02 22.57
N LEU A 137 -2.94 19.22 23.51
CA LEU A 137 -4.30 19.40 24.04
C LEU A 137 -4.48 20.76 24.72
N SER A 138 -3.39 21.39 25.18
CA SER A 138 -3.42 22.76 25.70
C SER A 138 -3.78 23.81 24.65
N GLU A 139 -3.65 23.51 23.35
CA GLU A 139 -4.08 24.41 22.27
C GLU A 139 -5.57 24.26 21.96
N LEU A 140 -6.14 23.09 22.22
CA LEU A 140 -7.53 22.78 21.91
C LEU A 140 -8.47 23.07 23.09
N LEU A 141 -7.99 22.86 24.32
CA LEU A 141 -8.79 22.89 25.53
C LEU A 141 -8.47 24.14 26.37
N GLU A 142 -9.47 24.99 26.53
CA GLU A 142 -9.40 26.09 27.49
C GLU A 142 -9.46 25.56 28.94
N PRO A 143 -8.60 26.04 29.86
CA PRO A 143 -8.68 25.68 31.26
C PRO A 143 -9.99 26.21 31.87
N GLY A 144 -10.89 25.31 32.27
CA GLY A 144 -12.18 25.71 32.82
C GLY A 144 -12.93 24.60 33.56
N PRO A 145 -13.99 24.95 34.31
CA PRO A 145 -14.78 23.99 35.09
C PRO A 145 -15.65 23.06 34.21
N THR A 146 -15.82 23.40 32.93
CA THR A 146 -16.57 22.61 31.94
C THR A 146 -15.62 22.33 30.78
N VAL A 147 -14.86 21.25 30.86
CA VAL A 147 -14.09 20.77 29.71
C VAL A 147 -15.03 19.91 28.87
N SER A 148 -15.33 20.35 27.65
CA SER A 148 -15.82 19.43 26.62
C SER A 148 -14.63 18.57 26.22
N TYR A 149 -14.77 17.25 26.30
CA TYR A 149 -13.78 16.32 25.80
C TYR A 149 -14.00 15.99 24.32
N MET A 150 -14.97 16.63 23.67
CA MET A 150 -15.23 16.47 22.25
C MET A 150 -14.41 17.45 21.42
N VAL A 151 -13.68 16.91 20.45
CA VAL A 151 -12.97 17.66 19.40
C VAL A 151 -13.63 17.33 18.06
N TYR A 152 -13.92 18.36 17.27
CA TYR A 152 -14.41 18.25 15.90
C TYR A 152 -13.22 18.25 14.95
N ILE A 153 -13.16 17.25 14.07
CA ILE A 153 -12.03 17.00 13.18
C ILE A 153 -12.52 16.97 11.74
N ALA A 154 -11.87 17.75 10.87
CA ALA A 154 -11.99 17.64 9.42
C ALA A 154 -10.60 17.51 8.82
N ALA A 155 -10.39 16.47 8.03
CA ALA A 155 -9.09 16.09 7.51
C ALA A 155 -9.12 16.08 5.98
N HIS A 156 -8.31 16.93 5.35
CA HIS A 156 -8.25 17.15 3.91
C HIS A 156 -6.83 16.87 3.41
N ALA A 157 -6.72 16.22 2.25
CA ALA A 157 -5.45 15.96 1.59
C ALA A 157 -5.53 16.33 0.11
N LEU A 158 -4.46 16.94 -0.41
CA LEU A 158 -4.20 17.04 -1.85
C LEU A 158 -3.38 15.82 -2.25
N VAL A 159 -3.99 14.93 -3.01
CA VAL A 159 -3.47 13.59 -3.33
C VAL A 159 -3.22 13.44 -4.81
N CYS A 160 -2.19 12.72 -5.21
CA CYS A 160 -1.74 12.60 -6.59
C CYS A 160 -1.50 11.12 -6.92
N ASP A 161 -1.94 10.68 -8.10
CA ASP A 161 -1.65 9.35 -8.65
C ASP A 161 -0.15 9.27 -9.00
N GLY A 162 0.61 8.46 -8.26
CA GLY A 162 2.06 8.35 -8.39
C GLY A 162 2.47 7.22 -9.35
N ASP A 163 3.11 7.57 -10.47
CA ASP A 163 3.82 6.64 -11.36
C ASP A 163 5.35 6.68 -11.11
N HIS A 164 5.98 5.53 -10.84
CA HIS A 164 7.43 5.42 -10.51
C HIS A 164 8.24 4.64 -11.58
N LEU A 165 9.36 5.18 -12.10
CA LEU A 165 10.28 4.43 -13.00
C LEU A 165 11.66 5.11 -13.29
N TYR A 166 12.68 4.32 -13.72
CA TYR A 166 14.07 4.73 -14.12
C TYR A 166 14.18 5.57 -15.41
N VAL A 167 14.54 6.85 -15.37
CA VAL A 167 14.41 7.76 -16.54
C VAL A 167 15.74 8.08 -17.26
N SER A 168 15.72 8.24 -18.59
CA SER A 168 16.77 8.92 -19.37
C SER A 168 16.25 9.52 -20.68
N THR A 169 16.76 10.66 -21.15
CA THR A 169 16.39 11.28 -22.45
C THR A 169 17.03 10.62 -23.67
N ARG A 170 17.88 9.60 -23.48
CA ARG A 170 18.53 8.88 -24.59
C ARG A 170 18.44 7.38 -24.36
N PRO A 171 18.31 6.57 -25.44
CA PRO A 171 18.40 5.13 -25.33
C PRO A 171 19.72 4.73 -24.66
N PRO A 172 19.71 3.85 -23.66
CA PRO A 172 20.93 3.39 -23.01
C PRO A 172 21.87 2.74 -24.04
N ARG A 173 23.15 3.12 -23.99
CA ARG A 173 24.18 2.70 -24.97
C ARG A 173 25.18 1.68 -24.44
N LYS A 174 24.98 1.15 -23.23
CA LYS A 174 25.80 0.09 -22.62
C LYS A 174 24.97 -0.69 -21.60
N SER A 175 25.02 -2.02 -21.67
CA SER A 175 24.47 -2.90 -20.62
C SER A 175 25.53 -3.12 -19.55
N ALA A 176 25.48 -2.31 -18.49
CA ALA A 176 26.31 -2.49 -17.30
C ALA A 176 25.44 -2.24 -16.05
N PRO A 177 24.69 -3.27 -15.59
CA PRO A 177 23.74 -3.13 -14.48
C PRO A 177 24.35 -2.49 -13.21
N GLY A 178 25.57 -2.89 -12.83
CA GLY A 178 26.29 -2.31 -11.68
C GLY A 178 26.81 -0.88 -11.87
N ARG A 179 26.40 -0.17 -12.93
CA ARG A 179 26.75 1.23 -13.20
C ARG A 179 25.52 2.11 -13.44
N PHE A 180 24.33 1.62 -13.15
CA PHE A 180 23.14 2.44 -13.21
C PHE A 180 23.19 3.53 -12.12
N PRO A 181 22.76 4.77 -12.45
CA PRO A 181 22.85 5.91 -11.54
C PRO A 181 22.01 5.73 -10.26
N TYR A 182 20.92 4.97 -10.34
CA TYR A 182 20.09 4.62 -9.19
C TYR A 182 20.20 3.12 -8.93
N LYS A 183 20.43 2.74 -7.67
CA LYS A 183 20.51 1.34 -7.23
C LYS A 183 20.22 1.21 -5.74
N HIS A 184 19.50 0.16 -5.38
CA HIS A 184 19.41 -0.36 -4.01
C HIS A 184 20.11 -1.72 -3.95
N GLU A 185 20.81 -1.96 -2.85
CA GLU A 185 21.58 -3.18 -2.58
C GLU A 185 21.17 -3.74 -1.21
N ASN A 186 21.40 -5.04 -0.98
CA ASN A 186 21.06 -5.72 0.27
C ASN A 186 19.56 -5.64 0.64
N LEU A 187 18.70 -5.90 -0.34
CA LEU A 187 17.24 -5.84 -0.17
C LEU A 187 16.65 -6.97 0.69
N ASP A 188 17.47 -7.80 1.35
CA ASP A 188 17.09 -8.91 2.24
C ASP A 188 16.01 -9.89 1.72
N GLY A 189 15.80 -9.94 0.41
CA GLY A 189 14.77 -10.77 -0.22
C GLY A 189 13.43 -10.07 -0.42
N ALA A 190 13.39 -8.74 -0.40
CA ALA A 190 12.24 -7.94 -0.82
C ALA A 190 11.79 -8.38 -2.22
N THR A 191 10.47 -8.54 -2.37
CA THR A 191 9.85 -8.89 -3.65
C THR A 191 9.39 -7.68 -4.44
N ILE A 192 9.51 -6.48 -3.84
CA ILE A 192 9.17 -5.17 -4.40
C ILE A 192 10.29 -4.19 -4.01
N ASP A 193 10.72 -3.36 -4.95
CA ASP A 193 11.70 -2.28 -4.75
C ASP A 193 11.31 -1.09 -5.64
N VAL A 194 11.29 0.12 -5.07
CA VAL A 194 10.70 1.32 -5.70
C VAL A 194 11.75 2.41 -5.84
N TYR A 195 11.79 3.06 -7.01
CA TYR A 195 12.67 4.21 -7.30
C TYR A 195 11.83 5.45 -7.56
N ARG A 196 12.09 6.53 -6.82
CA ARG A 196 11.53 7.87 -7.07
C ARG A 196 12.58 8.73 -7.76
N ILE A 197 12.26 9.23 -8.96
CA ILE A 197 13.20 9.98 -9.80
C ILE A 197 12.49 11.24 -10.31
N PRO A 198 12.89 12.45 -9.88
CA PRO A 198 12.28 13.68 -10.33
C PRO A 198 12.50 13.91 -11.82
N LEU A 199 11.42 14.14 -12.59
CA LEU A 199 11.51 14.40 -14.04
C LEU A 199 12.26 15.71 -14.36
N SER A 200 12.31 16.64 -13.40
CA SER A 200 13.08 17.88 -13.50
C SER A 200 14.58 17.65 -13.64
N GLU A 201 15.12 16.52 -13.17
CA GLU A 201 16.54 16.15 -13.36
C GLU A 201 16.91 15.95 -14.83
N PHE A 202 15.91 15.72 -15.69
CA PHE A 202 16.10 15.40 -17.10
C PHE A 202 15.72 16.53 -18.05
N GLU A 203 15.27 17.68 -17.52
CA GLU A 203 14.69 18.78 -18.30
C GLU A 203 13.58 18.29 -19.26
N ALA A 204 12.90 17.20 -18.90
CA ALA A 204 12.00 16.51 -19.80
C ALA A 204 10.73 17.34 -20.03
N GLU A 205 10.43 17.65 -21.29
CA GLU A 205 9.23 18.39 -21.66
C GLU A 205 8.06 17.47 -22.05
N CYS A 206 6.86 18.06 -22.06
CA CYS A 206 5.64 17.48 -22.62
C CYS A 206 5.89 16.79 -23.97
N GLY A 207 5.47 15.53 -24.10
CA GLY A 207 5.56 14.79 -25.35
C GLY A 207 6.96 14.28 -25.68
N GLU A 208 7.95 14.54 -24.82
CA GLU A 208 9.26 13.92 -24.95
C GLU A 208 9.21 12.44 -24.54
N THR A 209 10.05 11.64 -25.19
CA THR A 209 10.18 10.22 -24.88
C THR A 209 11.37 10.01 -23.96
N LEU A 210 11.09 9.42 -22.80
CA LEU A 210 12.09 8.95 -21.87
C LEU A 210 12.29 7.44 -22.03
N TYR A 211 13.51 6.99 -21.76
CA TYR A 211 13.97 5.61 -21.93
C TYR A 211 14.34 5.03 -20.58
N PHE A 212 13.79 3.85 -20.30
CA PHE A 212 13.83 3.21 -19.00
C PHE A 212 14.46 1.82 -19.11
N ALA A 213 15.31 1.42 -18.17
CA ALA A 213 15.94 0.11 -18.13
C ALA A 213 16.06 -0.32 -16.67
N ALA A 214 15.23 -1.28 -16.26
CA ALA A 214 15.27 -1.84 -14.91
C ALA A 214 15.85 -3.25 -14.98
N HIS A 215 16.81 -3.54 -14.09
CA HIS A 215 17.44 -4.84 -13.93
C HIS A 215 17.27 -5.30 -12.49
N THR A 216 17.00 -6.59 -12.32
CA THR A 216 16.81 -7.20 -11.00
C THR A 216 17.66 -8.47 -10.89
N GLU A 217 18.25 -8.68 -9.72
CA GLU A 217 18.86 -9.93 -9.31
C GLU A 217 17.92 -10.61 -8.33
N GLN A 218 17.50 -11.83 -8.65
CA GLN A 218 16.42 -12.54 -7.98
C GLN A 218 16.95 -13.85 -7.41
N ARG A 219 16.39 -14.28 -6.29
CA ARG A 219 16.64 -15.61 -5.75
C ARG A 219 15.33 -16.34 -5.48
N LYS A 220 15.27 -17.63 -5.82
CA LYS A 220 14.15 -18.52 -5.55
C LYS A 220 14.60 -19.64 -4.61
N ILE A 221 13.88 -19.85 -3.51
CA ILE A 221 14.15 -20.98 -2.61
C ILE A 221 13.74 -22.28 -3.32
N LEU A 222 14.69 -23.20 -3.47
CA LEU A 222 14.45 -24.54 -4.02
C LEU A 222 14.17 -25.59 -2.94
N GLY A 223 14.60 -25.33 -1.71
CA GLY A 223 14.45 -26.23 -0.58
C GLY A 223 15.41 -25.86 0.56
N PHE A 224 15.58 -26.78 1.50
CA PHE A 224 16.51 -26.64 2.63
C PHE A 224 17.44 -27.85 2.65
N ASP A 225 18.70 -27.64 3.02
CA ASP A 225 19.64 -28.73 3.25
C ASP A 225 19.33 -29.48 4.56
N ASP A 226 20.05 -30.58 4.81
CA ASP A 226 19.88 -31.41 6.01
C ASP A 226 20.14 -30.68 7.34
N LYS A 227 20.63 -29.43 7.30
CA LYS A 227 20.89 -28.55 8.45
C LYS A 227 19.88 -27.39 8.53
N GLY A 228 18.85 -27.39 7.67
CA GLY A 228 17.83 -26.35 7.63
C GLY A 228 18.28 -25.06 6.94
N LYS A 229 19.39 -25.06 6.20
CA LYS A 229 19.83 -23.88 5.44
C LYS A 229 19.13 -23.84 4.08
N ALA A 230 18.54 -22.70 3.75
CA ALA A 230 17.87 -22.52 2.46
C ALA A 230 18.86 -22.66 1.28
N ILE A 231 18.44 -23.41 0.27
CA ILE A 231 19.12 -23.60 -1.01
C ILE A 231 18.41 -22.70 -2.03
N TYR A 232 19.15 -21.80 -2.67
CA TYR A 232 18.62 -20.82 -3.60
C TYR A 232 19.02 -21.14 -5.05
N GLN A 233 18.12 -20.83 -5.98
CA GLN A 233 18.43 -20.57 -7.39
C GLN A 233 18.51 -19.06 -7.57
N GLU A 234 19.58 -18.57 -8.20
CA GLU A 234 19.75 -17.14 -8.52
C GLU A 234 19.44 -16.92 -10.00
N GLU A 235 18.72 -15.85 -10.31
CA GLU A 235 18.32 -15.45 -11.66
C GLU A 235 18.48 -13.94 -11.81
N THR A 236 18.45 -13.46 -13.06
CA THR A 236 18.46 -12.02 -13.35
C THR A 236 17.39 -11.68 -14.37
N GLY A 237 16.77 -10.52 -14.22
CA GLY A 237 15.66 -10.08 -15.07
C GLY A 237 15.84 -8.66 -15.58
N TRP A 238 15.18 -8.36 -16.69
CA TRP A 238 14.99 -6.99 -17.18
C TRP A 238 13.51 -6.69 -17.34
N ALA A 239 13.13 -5.43 -17.12
CA ALA A 239 11.81 -4.96 -17.49
C ALA A 239 11.56 -5.12 -19.00
N PHE A 240 10.30 -5.42 -19.33
CA PHE A 240 9.84 -5.65 -20.69
C PHE A 240 8.38 -5.18 -20.79
N ASP A 241 8.11 -4.25 -21.70
CA ASP A 241 6.80 -3.66 -21.95
C ASP A 241 6.03 -4.33 -23.11
N GLY A 242 6.65 -5.30 -23.79
CA GLY A 242 6.10 -5.99 -24.95
C GLY A 242 6.92 -5.75 -26.22
N ASP A 243 7.67 -4.65 -26.30
CA ASP A 243 8.61 -4.38 -27.38
C ASP A 243 10.01 -4.94 -27.02
N ASP A 244 10.80 -5.41 -28.00
CA ASP A 244 12.16 -5.99 -27.78
C ASP A 244 13.30 -5.00 -28.08
N PRO A 245 13.34 -3.76 -27.53
CA PRO A 245 14.47 -2.88 -27.80
C PRO A 245 15.64 -3.29 -26.90
N ARG A 246 16.73 -3.72 -27.54
CA ARG A 246 17.94 -4.20 -26.88
C ARG A 246 18.90 -3.07 -26.58
N ILE A 247 19.70 -3.21 -25.52
CA ILE A 247 20.77 -2.27 -25.15
C ILE A 247 22.11 -2.70 -25.79
N PRO A 248 22.53 -2.15 -26.96
CA PRO A 248 23.87 -2.37 -27.50
C PRO A 248 24.93 -1.49 -26.80
N PRO A 249 26.23 -1.82 -26.86
CA PRO A 249 26.84 -3.10 -27.25
C PRO A 249 26.95 -4.02 -26.03
N GLY A 250 26.47 -5.25 -26.12
CA GLY A 250 26.50 -6.19 -24.99
C GLY A 250 25.48 -7.31 -25.10
N LYS A 251 25.35 -8.09 -24.03
CA LYS A 251 24.59 -9.35 -23.99
C LYS A 251 23.16 -9.19 -24.55
N ASN A 252 22.77 -10.10 -25.43
CA ASN A 252 21.60 -10.03 -26.34
C ASN A 252 20.21 -9.99 -25.68
N TRP A 253 20.13 -9.89 -24.34
CA TRP A 253 18.89 -9.97 -23.57
C TRP A 253 18.68 -8.78 -22.62
N ALA A 254 19.62 -7.83 -22.56
CA ALA A 254 19.43 -6.59 -21.82
C ALA A 254 18.46 -5.67 -22.59
N ARG A 255 17.44 -5.18 -21.89
CA ARG A 255 16.32 -4.44 -22.48
C ARG A 255 16.13 -3.08 -21.84
N TYR A 256 15.55 -2.19 -22.63
CA TYR A 256 14.95 -0.96 -22.14
C TYR A 256 13.50 -0.94 -22.60
N PHE A 257 12.76 0.08 -22.19
CA PHE A 257 11.48 0.45 -22.76
C PHE A 257 11.40 1.98 -22.77
N SER A 258 10.35 2.53 -23.36
CA SER A 258 10.21 3.98 -23.44
C SER A 258 8.81 4.42 -23.08
N VAL A 259 8.73 5.55 -22.38
CA VAL A 259 7.46 6.19 -22.02
C VAL A 259 7.48 7.59 -22.63
N THR A 260 6.42 7.95 -23.34
CA THR A 260 6.20 9.32 -23.80
C THR A 260 5.51 10.09 -22.69
N ILE A 261 6.11 11.21 -22.28
CA ILE A 261 5.54 12.07 -21.26
C ILE A 261 4.20 12.62 -21.76
N PRO A 262 3.08 12.27 -21.11
CA PRO A 262 1.76 12.66 -21.59
C PRO A 262 1.66 14.19 -21.62
N CYS A 263 1.19 14.72 -22.75
CA CYS A 263 0.87 16.13 -22.86
C CYS A 263 -0.50 16.41 -22.25
N GLY A 264 -0.55 16.57 -20.93
CA GLY A 264 -1.76 16.87 -20.19
C GLY A 264 -1.73 16.30 -18.77
N GLY A 265 -1.40 17.18 -17.81
CA GLY A 265 -1.35 16.89 -16.38
C GLY A 265 0.02 16.39 -15.94
N GLY A 266 0.58 16.98 -14.88
CA GLY A 266 1.45 16.21 -13.99
C GLY A 266 0.65 15.07 -13.36
N PRO A 267 1.02 14.59 -12.17
CA PRO A 267 0.10 13.76 -11.40
C PRO A 267 -1.29 14.43 -11.40
N GLN A 268 -2.35 13.69 -11.73
CA GLN A 268 -3.70 14.22 -11.59
C GLN A 268 -3.94 14.33 -10.09
N CYS A 269 -3.60 15.50 -9.54
CA CYS A 269 -3.81 15.75 -8.14
C CYS A 269 -5.28 16.04 -7.92
N GLU A 270 -5.87 15.32 -6.99
CA GLU A 270 -7.25 15.39 -6.57
C GLU A 270 -7.29 15.79 -5.10
N THR A 271 -8.45 16.24 -4.65
CA THR A 271 -8.70 16.45 -3.23
C THR A 271 -9.23 15.15 -2.62
N ALA A 272 -8.99 14.96 -1.34
CA ALA A 272 -9.55 13.86 -0.57
C ALA A 272 -9.94 14.34 0.83
N TRP A 273 -10.96 13.71 1.40
CA TRP A 273 -11.49 14.03 2.72
C TRP A 273 -11.63 12.78 3.57
N ALA A 274 -11.29 12.87 4.85
CA ALA A 274 -11.68 11.85 5.81
C ALA A 274 -13.20 11.75 5.84
N TRP A 275 -13.72 10.52 5.77
CA TRP A 275 -15.15 10.29 5.86
C TRP A 275 -15.66 10.58 7.28
N GLY A 276 -16.84 11.19 7.37
CA GLY A 276 -17.47 11.55 8.64
C GLY A 276 -19.00 11.66 8.51
N PRO A 277 -19.74 11.62 9.64
CA PRO A 277 -21.20 11.66 9.64
C PRO A 277 -21.77 13.06 9.35
N TYR A 278 -20.94 14.10 9.34
CA TYR A 278 -21.38 15.49 9.13
C TYR A 278 -20.72 16.10 7.91
N GLU A 279 -21.50 16.84 7.10
CA GLU A 279 -21.00 17.55 5.92
C GLU A 279 -20.41 18.91 6.29
N LEU A 280 -19.32 19.30 5.62
CA LEU A 280 -18.72 20.62 5.80
C LEU A 280 -19.58 21.74 5.19
N PRO A 281 -19.79 22.85 5.90
CA PRO A 281 -20.55 23.97 5.35
C PRO A 281 -19.88 24.58 4.11
N GLY A 282 -20.64 24.74 3.03
CA GLY A 282 -20.20 25.47 1.84
C GLY A 282 -19.44 24.64 0.79
N LEU A 283 -19.35 23.33 0.97
CA LEU A 283 -18.81 22.40 -0.04
C LEU A 283 -19.89 21.51 -0.62
N ASP A 284 -19.71 21.11 -1.89
CA ASP A 284 -20.55 20.10 -2.54
C ASP A 284 -20.22 18.68 -2.05
N TRP A 285 -19.02 18.47 -1.48
CA TRP A 285 -18.59 17.23 -0.85
C TRP A 285 -17.38 17.46 0.09
N GLY A 286 -17.39 16.81 1.25
CA GLY A 286 -16.40 16.96 2.33
C GLY A 286 -17.05 16.78 3.69
N TRP A 287 -16.34 16.15 4.63
CA TRP A 287 -16.92 15.73 5.91
C TRP A 287 -16.07 16.13 7.12
N TYR A 288 -16.72 16.13 8.27
CA TYR A 288 -16.09 16.19 9.58
C TYR A 288 -16.76 15.18 10.53
N PHE A 289 -16.07 14.87 11.63
CA PHE A 289 -16.56 13.99 12.68
C PHE A 289 -16.17 14.52 14.05
N ASP A 290 -16.87 14.07 15.09
CA ASP A 290 -16.51 14.31 16.48
C ASP A 290 -15.66 13.16 17.04
N TYR A 291 -14.70 13.50 17.89
CA TYR A 291 -13.83 12.57 18.59
C TYR A 291 -13.83 12.89 20.08
N GLU A 292 -14.13 11.90 20.92
CA GLU A 292 -14.08 12.02 22.37
C GLU A 292 -12.66 11.71 22.89
N LEU A 293 -12.02 12.71 23.51
CA LEU A 293 -10.71 12.57 24.11
C LEU A 293 -10.73 11.57 25.27
N VAL A 294 -9.74 10.69 25.27
CA VAL A 294 -9.56 9.68 26.32
C VAL A 294 -8.42 10.09 27.23
N PHE A 295 -8.69 10.24 28.52
CA PHE A 295 -7.65 10.49 29.52
C PHE A 295 -7.37 9.24 30.34
N PHE A 296 -6.09 8.90 30.47
CA PHE A 296 -5.64 7.81 31.32
C PHE A 296 -5.34 8.37 32.71
N ILE A 297 -6.13 7.96 33.69
CA ILE A 297 -5.85 8.24 35.10
C ILE A 297 -4.61 7.43 35.49
N ILE A 298 -3.54 8.13 35.88
CA ILE A 298 -2.30 7.56 36.40
C ILE A 298 -2.43 7.34 37.91
#